data_AF-A0A9R1T4C3-F1
#
_entry.id   AF-A0A9R1T4C3-F1
#
_cell.length_a   1.000
_cell.length_b   1.000
_cell.length_c   1.000
_cell.angle_alpha   90.00
_cell.angle_beta   90.00
_cell.angle_gamma   90.00
#
_symmetry.space_group_name_H-M   'P 1'
#
loop_
_entity.id
_entity.type
_entity.pdbx_description
1 polymer ?
#
loop_
_entity_poly.entity_id
_entity_poly.type
_entity_poly.pdbx_seq_one_letter_code
_entity_poly.pdbx_strand_id
1 'polypeptide(L)'
;MYQECHQGIIRNLAIGIGIQNFPEGLAVSLPLQAAGFSTLKSFWYGQLSGMVEPIAGVLGAAGVSLAAPALPYALAFAAGAMIYVVVDDIIPEAHQSGNGKIASWGAMVGFLIMMSLDVGLA
;
A
#
# COMPACT_ATOMS: atom_id res chain seq x y z
N MET A 1 21.79 17.35 -15.07
CA MET A 1 21.74 15.92 -15.47
C MET A 1 21.68 14.92 -14.30
N TYR A 2 22.73 14.68 -13.50
CA TYR A 2 22.67 13.66 -12.42
C TYR A 2 21.65 14.00 -11.30
N GLN A 3 21.56 15.27 -10.90
CA GLN A 3 20.56 15.72 -9.91
C GLN A 3 19.12 15.78 -10.47
N GLU A 4 18.93 16.09 -11.75
CA GLU A 4 17.59 16.10 -12.38
C GLU A 4 17.03 14.69 -12.55
N CYS A 5 17.89 13.71 -12.84
CA CYS A 5 17.52 12.30 -12.88
C CYS A 5 17.05 11.82 -11.51
N HIS A 6 17.78 12.16 -10.43
CA HIS A 6 17.39 11.77 -9.07
C HIS A 6 16.09 12.46 -8.62
N GLN A 7 15.90 13.74 -8.96
CA GLN A 7 14.66 14.46 -8.68
C GLN A 7 13.46 13.87 -9.45
N GLY A 8 13.68 13.39 -10.67
CA GLY A 8 12.67 12.69 -11.47
C GLY A 8 12.21 11.38 -10.82
N ILE A 9 13.16 10.55 -10.37
CA ILE A 9 12.90 9.26 -9.72
C ILE A 9 12.10 9.45 -8.42
N ILE A 10 12.50 10.40 -7.56
CA ILE A 10 11.82 10.66 -6.29
C ILE A 10 10.38 11.13 -6.53
N ARG A 11 10.16 12.01 -7.52
CA ARG A 11 8.82 12.49 -7.86
C ARG A 11 7.94 11.35 -8.37
N ASN A 12 8.45 10.52 -9.27
CA ASN A 12 7.67 9.43 -9.83
C ASN A 12 7.36 8.36 -8.78
N LEU A 13 8.31 8.04 -7.89
CA LEU A 13 8.10 7.15 -6.76
C LEU A 13 7.03 7.68 -5.79
N ALA A 14 7.07 8.97 -5.45
CA ALA A 14 6.06 9.59 -4.60
C ALA A 14 4.66 9.54 -5.23
N ILE A 15 4.56 9.70 -6.55
CA ILE A 15 3.30 9.54 -7.29
C ILE A 15 2.83 8.08 -7.24
N GLY A 16 3.73 7.13 -7.46
CA GLY A 16 3.43 5.69 -7.40
C GLY A 16 2.87 5.28 -6.04
N ILE A 17 3.57 5.67 -4.96
CA ILE A 17 3.13 5.45 -3.58
C ILE A 17 1.79 6.15 -3.31
N GLY A 18 1.59 7.38 -3.77
CA GLY A 18 0.32 8.09 -3.60
C GLY A 18 -0.87 7.39 -4.28
N ILE A 19 -0.66 6.78 -5.44
CA ILE A 19 -1.72 6.07 -6.16
C ILE A 19 -2.09 4.75 -5.48
N GLN A 20 -1.12 3.95 -4.99
CA GLN A 20 -1.40 2.69 -4.28
C GLN A 20 -2.09 2.88 -2.92
N ASN A 21 -1.87 4.02 -2.27
CA ASN A 21 -2.47 4.35 -0.98
C ASN A 21 -3.98 4.42 -1.03
N PHE A 22 -4.55 4.79 -2.19
CA PHE A 22 -5.98 4.90 -2.34
C PHE A 22 -6.68 3.52 -2.26
N PRO A 23 -6.27 2.50 -3.04
CA PRO A 23 -6.69 1.12 -2.84
C PRO A 23 -6.48 0.60 -1.41
N GLU A 24 -5.36 0.92 -0.77
CA GLU A 24 -5.06 0.47 0.60
C GLU A 24 -6.00 1.11 1.64
N GLY A 25 -6.25 2.42 1.54
CA GLY A 25 -7.20 3.12 2.40
C GLY A 25 -8.62 2.58 2.25
N LEU A 26 -9.02 2.16 1.05
CA LEU A 26 -10.28 1.45 0.82
C LEU A 26 -10.29 0.05 1.44
N ALA A 27 -9.18 -0.69 1.35
CA ALA A 27 -9.02 -2.01 1.97
C ALA A 27 -9.14 -1.96 3.49
N VAL A 28 -8.78 -0.84 4.13
CA VAL A 28 -9.02 -0.61 5.57
C VAL A 28 -10.46 -0.15 5.84
N SER A 29 -11.00 0.74 5.00
CA SER A 29 -12.33 1.34 5.23
C SER A 29 -13.50 0.38 5.03
N LEU A 30 -13.44 -0.49 4.03
CA LEU A 30 -14.57 -1.38 3.67
C LEU A 30 -14.86 -2.43 4.75
N PRO A 31 -13.86 -3.12 5.35
CA PRO A 31 -14.10 -4.03 6.47
C PRO A 31 -14.67 -3.32 7.70
N LEU A 32 -14.21 -2.10 8.01
CA LEU A 32 -14.78 -1.30 9.11
C LEU A 32 -16.27 -1.00 8.89
N GLN A 33 -16.66 -0.66 7.65
CA GLN A 33 -18.08 -0.49 7.32
C GLN A 33 -18.85 -1.81 7.45
N ALA A 34 -18.29 -2.93 6.97
CA ALA A 34 -18.88 -4.26 7.10
C ALA A 34 -19.04 -4.69 8.56
N ALA A 35 -18.14 -4.25 9.45
CA ALA A 35 -18.22 -4.46 10.90
C ALA A 35 -19.27 -3.57 11.60
N GLY A 36 -20.03 -2.74 10.86
CA GLY A 36 -21.15 -1.95 11.39
C GLY A 36 -20.83 -0.49 11.69
N PHE A 37 -19.65 0.02 11.33
CA PHE A 37 -19.36 1.46 11.45
C PHE A 37 -20.08 2.25 10.36
N SER A 38 -20.42 3.51 10.65
CA SER A 38 -21.00 4.40 9.64
C SER A 38 -19.99 4.71 8.54
N THR A 39 -20.46 4.86 7.30
CA THR A 39 -19.62 5.11 6.12
C THR A 39 -18.60 6.24 6.33
N LEU A 40 -19.02 7.33 6.99
CA LEU A 40 -18.16 8.46 7.28
C LEU A 40 -17.07 8.12 8.31
N LYS A 41 -17.38 7.31 9.34
CA LYS A 41 -16.38 6.86 10.32
C LYS A 41 -15.37 5.91 9.68
N SER A 42 -15.84 4.95 8.90
CA SER A 42 -14.97 4.00 8.21
C SER A 42 -14.02 4.71 7.24
N PHE A 43 -14.54 5.69 6.48
CA PHE A 43 -13.71 6.54 5.63
C PHE A 43 -12.66 7.33 6.42
N TRP A 44 -13.04 7.94 7.55
CA TRP A 44 -12.09 8.67 8.40
C TRP A 44 -10.98 7.76 8.94
N TYR A 45 -11.31 6.55 9.37
CA TYR A 45 -10.32 5.58 9.82
C TYR A 45 -9.38 5.14 8.70
N GLY A 46 -9.88 4.96 7.47
CA GLY A 46 -9.03 4.69 6.30
C GLY A 46 -8.03 5.82 6.04
N GLN A 47 -8.49 7.08 6.09
CA GLN A 47 -7.61 8.24 5.91
C GLN A 47 -6.57 8.36 7.04
N LEU A 48 -6.98 8.10 8.29
CA LEU A 48 -6.06 8.11 9.43
C LEU A 48 -5.00 7.02 9.33
N SER A 49 -5.35 5.84 8.79
CA SER A 49 -4.38 4.79 8.48
C SER A 49 -3.36 5.28 7.47
N GLY A 50 -3.80 5.90 6.37
CA GLY A 50 -2.90 6.44 5.35
C GLY A 50 -2.01 7.59 5.84
N MET A 51 -2.44 8.38 6.83
CA MET A 51 -1.61 9.45 7.41
C MET A 51 -0.34 8.93 8.12
N VAL A 52 -0.28 7.65 8.48
CA VAL A 52 0.92 7.05 9.07
C VAL A 52 2.09 7.07 8.09
N GLU A 53 1.83 6.92 6.79
CA GLU A 53 2.88 6.85 5.78
C GLU A 53 3.71 8.12 5.60
N PRO A 54 3.15 9.33 5.41
CA PRO A 54 3.96 10.54 5.30
C PRO A 54 4.74 10.82 6.59
N ILE A 55 4.17 10.51 7.75
CA ILE A 55 4.85 10.66 9.05
C ILE A 55 6.04 9.70 9.13
N ALA A 56 5.82 8.43 8.84
CA ALA A 56 6.87 7.41 8.82
C ALA A 56 7.93 7.70 7.74
N GLY A 57 7.53 8.24 6.58
CA GLY A 57 8.43 8.64 5.51
C GLY A 57 9.36 9.78 5.91
N VAL A 58 8.86 10.79 6.61
CA VAL A 58 9.69 11.89 7.15
C VAL A 58 10.65 11.38 8.22
N LEU A 59 10.17 10.54 9.14
CA LEU A 59 11.02 9.94 10.19
C LEU A 59 12.08 9.01 9.58
N GLY A 60 11.68 8.21 8.59
CA GLY A 60 12.56 7.33 7.82
C GLY A 60 13.64 8.12 7.10
N ALA A 61 13.27 9.22 6.43
CA ALA A 61 14.23 10.11 5.77
C ALA A 61 15.22 10.75 6.76
N ALA A 62 14.76 11.14 7.96
CA ALA A 62 15.63 11.70 9.00
C ALA A 62 16.62 10.67 9.58
N GLY A 63 16.20 9.41 9.70
CA GLY A 63 16.99 8.31 10.28
C GLY A 63 17.72 7.42 9.27
N VAL A 64 17.56 7.66 7.96
CA VAL A 64 17.98 6.73 6.90
C VAL A 64 19.48 6.43 6.92
N SER A 65 20.31 7.40 7.30
CA SER A 65 21.77 7.27 7.36
C SER A 65 22.24 6.25 8.39
N LEU A 66 21.47 6.05 9.47
CA LEU A 66 21.75 5.06 10.50
C LEU A 66 21.11 3.69 10.16
N ALA A 67 19.94 3.73 9.54
CA ALA A 67 19.16 2.53 9.22
C ALA A 67 19.59 1.84 7.91
N ALA A 68 20.39 2.48 7.05
CA ALA A 68 20.74 2.00 5.72
C ALA A 68 21.19 0.52 5.64
N PRO A 69 22.03 -0.01 6.55
CA PRO A 69 22.42 -1.42 6.54
C PRO A 69 21.27 -2.38 6.89
N ALA A 70 20.30 -1.91 7.67
CA ALA A 70 19.14 -2.68 8.11
C ALA A 70 17.95 -2.57 7.13
N LEU A 71 17.91 -1.56 6.27
CA LEU A 71 16.82 -1.31 5.33
C LEU A 71 16.44 -2.53 4.46
N PRO A 72 17.37 -3.29 3.87
CA PRO A 72 16.99 -4.43 3.03
C PRO A 72 16.23 -5.50 3.82
N TYR A 73 16.61 -5.74 5.07
CA TYR A 73 15.94 -6.69 5.95
C TYR A 73 14.59 -6.17 6.43
N ALA A 74 14.51 -4.88 6.75
CA ALA A 74 13.26 -4.24 7.16
C ALA A 74 12.24 -4.21 6.02
N LEU A 75 12.66 -3.89 4.78
CA LEU A 75 11.82 -3.91 3.60
C LEU A 75 11.38 -5.33 3.23
N ALA A 76 12.28 -6.32 3.32
CA ALA A 76 11.92 -7.73 3.11
C ALA A 76 10.88 -8.21 4.14
N PHE A 77 11.04 -7.80 5.41
CA PHE A 77 10.07 -8.10 6.46
C PHE A 77 8.72 -7.43 6.20
N ALA A 78 8.71 -6.14 5.84
CA ALA A 78 7.48 -5.41 5.51
C ALA A 78 6.76 -6.02 4.30
N ALA A 79 7.49 -6.40 3.25
CA ALA A 79 6.94 -7.09 2.09
C ALA A 79 6.31 -8.45 2.49
N GLY A 80 6.99 -9.22 3.35
CA GLY A 80 6.45 -10.47 3.88
C GLY A 80 5.16 -10.28 4.70
N ALA A 81 5.11 -9.25 5.55
CA ALA A 81 3.92 -8.92 6.33
C ALA A 81 2.72 -8.57 5.42
N MET A 82 2.94 -7.79 4.36
CA MET A 82 1.88 -7.45 3.41
C MET A 82 1.38 -8.68 2.63
N ILE A 83 2.27 -9.59 2.24
CA ILE A 83 1.87 -10.86 1.62
C ILE A 83 1.05 -11.70 2.59
N TYR A 84 1.45 -11.81 3.86
CA TYR A 84 0.70 -12.54 4.87
C TYR A 84 -0.73 -12.01 5.03
N VAL A 85 -0.92 -10.70 5.19
CA VAL A 85 -2.26 -10.08 5.30
C VAL A 85 -3.11 -10.38 4.07
N VAL A 86 -2.54 -10.31 2.87
CA VAL A 86 -3.29 -10.61 1.64
C VAL A 86 -3.73 -12.07 1.58
N VAL A 87 -2.84 -13.00 1.93
CA VAL A 87 -3.08 -14.44 1.81
C VAL A 87 -3.98 -14.98 2.93
N ASP A 88 -3.80 -14.49 4.16
CA ASP A 88 -4.48 -15.01 5.35
C ASP A 88 -5.83 -14.31 5.60
N ASP A 89 -5.91 -13.00 5.32
CA ASP A 89 -7.13 -12.22 5.58
C ASP A 89 -7.91 -11.93 4.28
N ILE A 90 -7.31 -11.20 3.32
CA ILE A 90 -8.05 -10.62 2.19
C ILE A 90 -8.60 -11.69 1.23
N ILE A 91 -7.76 -12.64 0.79
CA ILE A 91 -8.20 -13.68 -0.17
C ILE A 91 -9.26 -14.60 0.46
N PRO A 92 -9.09 -15.12 1.70
CA PRO A 92 -10.09 -15.97 2.33
C PRO A 92 -11.41 -15.25 2.62
N GLU A 93 -11.37 -13.99 3.06
CA GLU A 93 -12.60 -13.20 3.32
C GLU A 93 -13.42 -12.99 2.04
N ALA A 94 -12.75 -12.74 0.91
CA ALA A 94 -13.43 -12.58 -0.38
C ALA A 94 -14.07 -13.89 -0.88
N HIS A 95 -13.46 -15.04 -0.59
CA HIS A 95 -14.02 -16.36 -0.89
C HIS A 95 -15.21 -16.70 0.01
N GLN A 96 -15.11 -16.43 1.31
CA GLN A 96 -16.21 -16.65 2.27
C GLN A 96 -17.43 -15.78 1.94
N SER A 97 -17.21 -14.58 1.41
CA SER A 97 -18.27 -13.67 0.94
C SER A 97 -18.91 -14.08 -0.39
N GLY A 98 -18.57 -15.25 -0.96
CA GLY A 98 -19.13 -15.77 -2.21
C GLY A 98 -18.56 -15.13 -3.48
N ASN A 99 -17.56 -14.24 -3.36
CA ASN A 99 -17.02 -13.45 -4.48
C ASN A 99 -15.64 -13.94 -4.97
N GLY A 100 -15.22 -15.15 -4.63
CA GLY A 100 -13.85 -15.65 -4.87
C GLY A 100 -13.35 -15.53 -6.32
N LYS A 101 -14.20 -15.75 -7.33
CA LYS A 101 -13.83 -15.56 -8.75
C LYS A 101 -13.60 -14.08 -9.09
N ILE A 102 -14.47 -13.19 -8.61
CA ILE A 102 -14.35 -11.74 -8.84
C ILE A 102 -13.12 -11.21 -8.12
N ALA A 103 -12.87 -11.67 -6.88
CA ALA A 103 -11.70 -11.31 -6.10
C ALA A 103 -10.40 -11.75 -6.78
N SER A 104 -10.35 -12.95 -7.34
CA SER A 104 -9.18 -13.45 -8.08
C SER A 104 -8.89 -12.61 -9.33
N TRP A 105 -9.92 -12.29 -10.12
CA TRP A 105 -9.78 -11.39 -11.27
C TRP A 105 -9.38 -9.96 -10.86
N GLY A 106 -9.98 -9.45 -9.78
CA GLY A 106 -9.64 -8.14 -9.21
C GLY A 106 -8.19 -8.09 -8.75
N ALA A 107 -7.70 -9.14 -8.09
CA ALA A 107 -6.30 -9.26 -7.68
C ALA A 107 -5.35 -9.29 -8.89
N MET A 108 -5.68 -10.05 -9.94
CA MET A 108 -4.88 -10.06 -11.18
C MET A 108 -4.82 -8.68 -11.84
N VAL A 109 -5.96 -8.01 -11.99
CA VAL A 109 -6.03 -6.67 -12.60
C VAL A 109 -5.30 -5.64 -11.73
N GLY A 110 -5.52 -5.66 -10.42
CA GLY A 110 -4.83 -4.78 -9.47
C GLY A 110 -3.32 -4.97 -9.50
N PHE A 111 -2.86 -6.23 -9.52
CA PHE A 111 -1.44 -6.56 -9.66
C PHE A 111 -0.86 -6.02 -10.98
N LEU A 112 -1.53 -6.24 -12.11
CA LEU A 112 -1.08 -5.73 -13.40
C LEU A 112 -1.01 -4.20 -13.46
N ILE A 113 -2.01 -3.51 -12.91
CA ILE A 113 -2.01 -2.05 -12.82
C ILE A 113 -0.83 -1.59 -11.97
N MET A 114 -0.63 -2.18 -10.79
CA MET A 114 0.47 -1.79 -9.91
C MET A 114 1.84 -2.06 -10.54
N MET A 115 2.05 -3.23 -11.17
CA MET A 115 3.29 -3.54 -11.88
C MET A 115 3.53 -2.60 -13.06
N SER A 116 2.47 -2.19 -13.76
CA SER A 116 2.58 -1.22 -14.86
C SER A 116 2.94 0.18 -14.34
N LEU A 117 2.39 0.57 -13.19
CA LEU A 117 2.74 1.82 -12.51
C LEU A 117 4.18 1.80 -12.02
N ASP A 118 4.63 0.72 -11.40
CA ASP A 118 6.01 0.55 -10.92
C ASP A 118 7.02 0.66 -12.08
N VAL A 119 6.82 -0.12 -13.14
CA VAL A 119 7.70 -0.10 -14.32
C VAL A 119 7.61 1.22 -15.09
N GLY A 120 6.42 1.85 -15.14
CA GLY A 120 6.20 3.10 -15.87
C GLY A 120 6.65 4.36 -15.12
N LEU A 121 6.78 4.29 -13.79
CA LEU A 121 7.23 5.39 -12.94
C LEU A 121 8.71 5.26 -12.53
N ALA A 122 9.29 4.06 -12.58
CA ALA A 122 10.73 3.82 -12.43
C ALA A 122 11.56 4.48 -13.53
#